data_AF-A0A2N6BEP5-F1
#
_entry.id   AF-A0A2N6BEP5-F1
#
_cell.length_a   1.000
_cell.length_b   1.000
_cell.length_c   1.000
_cell.angle_alpha   90.00
_cell.angle_beta   90.00
_cell.angle_gamma   90.00
#
_symmetry.space_group_name_H-M   'P 1'
#
loop_
_entity.id
_entity.type
_entity.pdbx_description
1 polymer ?
#
loop_
_entity_poly.entity_id
_entity_poly.type
_entity_poly.pdbx_seq_one_letter_code
_entity_poly.pdbx_strand_id
1 'polypeptide(L)'
;MKSRDEIVEKVENSVWSAGYHLTHAHEDLLLFTHNHFLFQVSDPDAPVRVYFNREFDEAKRSPLLSKLSEAVKSEGIELLRAGTYELSTGEGEELQLRFYEPMVS
;
A
#
# COMPACT_ATOMS: atom_id res chain seq x y z
N MET A 1 19.28 -6.92 -9.92
CA MET A 1 17.92 -7.28 -9.50
C MET A 1 17.72 -6.66 -8.13
N LYS A 2 16.68 -5.86 -7.95
CA LYS A 2 16.37 -5.29 -6.62
C LYS A 2 15.87 -6.44 -5.73
N SER A 3 16.27 -6.48 -4.46
CA SER A 3 15.66 -7.43 -3.51
C SER A 3 14.34 -6.88 -3.01
N ARG A 4 13.45 -7.75 -2.55
CA ARG A 4 12.17 -7.35 -1.94
C ARG A 4 12.40 -6.40 -0.75
N ASP A 5 13.33 -6.70 0.14
CA ASP A 5 13.69 -5.85 1.27
C ASP A 5 14.14 -4.44 0.84
N GLU A 6 14.88 -4.34 -0.28
CA GLU A 6 15.31 -3.04 -0.82
C GLU A 6 14.10 -2.19 -1.27
N ILE A 7 13.09 -2.83 -1.85
CA ILE A 7 11.86 -2.14 -2.27
C ILE A 7 11.07 -1.69 -1.05
N VAL A 8 10.95 -2.54 -0.03
CA VAL A 8 10.26 -2.19 1.22
C VAL A 8 10.91 -0.96 1.85
N GLU A 9 12.23 -0.97 2.02
CA GLU A 9 12.98 0.15 2.62
C GLU A 9 12.81 1.45 1.81
N LYS A 10 12.91 1.37 0.49
CA LYS A 10 12.75 2.54 -0.39
C LYS A 10 11.34 3.12 -0.34
N VAL A 11 10.33 2.25 -0.39
CA VAL A 11 8.93 2.67 -0.33
C VAL A 11 8.62 3.29 1.03
N GLU A 12 9.04 2.65 2.11
CA GLU A 12 8.87 3.17 3.48
C GLU A 12 9.49 4.57 3.63
N ASN A 13 10.75 4.73 3.23
CA ASN A 13 11.45 6.01 3.30
C ASN A 13 10.78 7.09 2.44
N SER A 14 10.28 6.72 1.26
CA SER A 14 9.62 7.67 0.34
C SER A 14 8.30 8.19 0.89
N VAL A 15 7.48 7.31 1.49
CA VAL A 15 6.17 7.70 2.02
C VAL A 15 6.23 8.26 3.45
N TRP A 16 7.37 8.08 4.13
CA TRP A 16 7.65 8.68 5.43
C TRP A 16 7.47 10.21 5.41
N SER A 17 8.05 10.88 4.42
CA SER A 17 7.91 12.35 4.27
C SER A 17 6.48 12.80 3.95
N ALA A 18 5.62 11.87 3.48
CA ALA A 18 4.20 12.12 3.27
C ALA A 18 3.34 11.87 4.52
N GLY A 19 3.95 11.52 5.66
CA GLY A 19 3.28 11.28 6.94
C GLY A 19 2.75 9.84 7.12
N TYR A 20 3.19 8.90 6.28
CA TYR A 20 2.80 7.50 6.37
C TYR A 20 3.98 6.67 6.86
N HIS A 21 3.80 6.03 8.02
CA HIS A 21 4.82 5.20 8.64
C HIS A 21 4.41 3.73 8.56
N LEU A 22 5.35 2.85 8.25
CA LEU A 22 5.09 1.41 8.26
C LEU A 22 4.77 0.98 9.70
N THR A 23 3.62 0.32 9.86
CA THR A 23 3.18 -0.19 11.17
C THR A 23 3.36 -1.69 11.26
N HIS A 24 3.07 -2.41 10.18
CA HIS A 24 3.15 -3.86 10.10
C HIS A 24 3.61 -4.26 8.70
N ALA A 25 4.53 -5.22 8.64
CA ALA A 25 4.88 -5.93 7.41
C ALA A 25 4.54 -7.41 7.61
N HIS A 26 3.68 -7.96 6.76
CA HIS A 26 3.25 -9.35 6.83
C HIS A 26 3.31 -9.98 5.45
N GLU A 27 4.16 -11.00 5.28
CA GLU A 27 4.45 -11.58 3.97
C GLU A 27 4.70 -10.44 2.97
N ASP A 28 4.04 -10.36 1.83
CA ASP A 28 4.20 -9.30 0.83
C ASP A 28 3.43 -8.00 1.12
N LEU A 29 2.71 -7.91 2.24
CA LEU A 29 1.87 -6.76 2.59
C LEU A 29 2.58 -5.79 3.54
N LEU A 30 2.41 -4.50 3.27
CA LEU A 30 2.92 -3.38 4.06
C LEU A 30 1.75 -2.49 4.48
N LEU A 31 1.47 -2.42 5.79
CA LEU A 31 0.41 -1.60 6.36
C LEU A 31 0.98 -0.33 6.97
N PHE A 32 0.39 0.81 6.63
CA PHE A 32 0.85 2.12 7.08
C PHE A 32 -0.10 2.75 8.11
N THR A 33 0.39 3.79 8.78
CA THR A 33 -0.43 4.60 9.69
C THR A 33 -1.74 5.05 9.05
N HIS A 34 -2.76 5.19 9.90
CA HIS A 34 -4.13 5.54 9.52
C HIS A 34 -4.92 4.50 8.70
N ASN A 35 -4.29 3.39 8.29
CA ASN A 35 -4.95 2.34 7.51
C ASN A 35 -5.72 2.88 6.29
N HIS A 36 -5.22 3.95 5.66
CA HIS A 36 -5.84 4.53 4.47
C HIS A 36 -5.56 3.69 3.22
N PHE A 37 -4.38 3.09 3.18
CA PHE A 37 -3.91 2.22 2.13
C PHE A 37 -2.95 1.17 2.70
N LEU A 38 -2.69 0.15 1.89
CA LEU A 38 -1.58 -0.77 2.08
C LEU A 38 -0.86 -0.98 0.75
N PHE A 39 0.39 -1.42 0.82
CA PHE A 39 1.13 -1.87 -0.34
C PHE A 39 1.29 -3.39 -0.36
N GLN A 40 1.34 -3.94 -1.56
CA GLN A 40 1.68 -5.34 -1.80
C GLN A 40 2.88 -5.42 -2.74
N VAL A 41 3.97 -6.01 -2.27
CA VAL A 41 5.25 -6.16 -2.97
C VAL A 41 5.49 -7.65 -3.25
N SER A 42 4.86 -8.17 -4.30
CA SER A 42 4.93 -9.60 -4.63
C SER A 42 6.20 -10.01 -5.37
N ASP A 43 6.66 -9.18 -6.31
CA ASP A 43 7.86 -9.44 -7.13
C ASP A 43 8.66 -8.14 -7.29
N PRO A 44 10.01 -8.18 -7.23
CA PRO A 44 10.81 -6.98 -7.26
C PRO A 44 10.88 -6.25 -8.60
N ASP A 45 10.54 -6.95 -9.69
CA ASP A 45 10.48 -6.36 -11.04
C ASP A 45 9.04 -6.00 -11.44
N ALA A 46 8.06 -6.25 -10.55
CA ALA A 46 6.66 -5.87 -10.74
C ALA A 46 6.31 -4.53 -10.07
N PRO A 47 5.28 -3.81 -10.55
CA PRO A 47 4.74 -2.66 -9.85
C PRO A 47 4.27 -3.01 -8.44
N VAL A 48 4.52 -2.11 -7.49
CA VAL A 48 3.98 -2.22 -6.13
C VAL A 48 2.48 -1.96 -6.20
N ARG A 49 1.70 -2.94 -5.79
CA ARG A 49 0.25 -2.86 -5.81
C ARG A 49 -0.25 -2.04 -4.62
N VAL A 50 -1.21 -1.17 -4.86
CA VAL A 50 -1.82 -0.30 -3.85
C VAL A 50 -3.28 -0.67 -3.69
N TYR A 51 -3.68 -0.95 -2.45
CA TYR A 51 -5.08 -1.15 -2.08
C TYR A 51 -5.49 -0.04 -1.12
N PHE A 52 -6.62 0.60 -1.39
CA PHE A 52 -7.19 1.61 -0.48
C PHE A 52 -8.19 0.97 0.46
N ASN A 53 -8.22 1.41 1.72
CA ASN A 53 -9.28 0.98 2.63
C ASN A 53 -10.64 1.47 2.10
N ARG A 54 -11.66 0.61 2.12
CA ARG A 54 -13.02 0.98 1.72
C ARG A 54 -13.63 2.06 2.62
N GLU A 55 -13.21 2.12 3.88
CA GLU A 55 -13.59 3.18 4.83
C GLU A 55 -12.89 4.52 4.53
N PHE A 56 -11.80 4.50 3.75
CA PHE A 56 -11.13 5.72 3.32
C PHE A 56 -11.92 6.37 2.17
N ASP A 57 -12.10 7.70 2.29
CA ASP A 57 -12.85 8.54 1.36
C ASP A 57 -12.41 8.34 -0.09
N GLU A 58 -13.34 7.87 -0.92
CA GLU A 58 -13.09 7.56 -2.33
C GLU A 58 -12.59 8.77 -3.12
N ALA A 59 -13.10 9.97 -2.84
CA ALA A 59 -12.67 11.20 -3.51
C ALA A 59 -11.21 11.54 -3.23
N LYS A 60 -10.64 11.02 -2.12
CA LYS A 60 -9.25 11.23 -1.71
C LYS A 60 -8.30 10.15 -2.21
N ARG A 61 -8.80 9.01 -2.70
CA ARG A 61 -7.96 7.87 -3.16
C ARG A 61 -7.08 8.25 -4.35
N SER A 62 -7.65 8.83 -5.40
CA SER A 62 -6.87 9.21 -6.59
C SER A 62 -5.83 10.30 -6.30
N PRO A 63 -6.15 11.41 -5.60
CA PRO A 63 -5.15 12.40 -5.19
C PRO A 63 -4.05 11.81 -4.32
N LEU A 64 -4.39 10.88 -3.41
CA LEU A 64 -3.40 10.21 -2.57
C LEU A 64 -2.50 9.30 -3.40
N LEU A 65 -3.05 8.51 -4.34
CA LEU A 65 -2.26 7.69 -5.24
C LEU A 65 -1.24 8.53 -6.01
N SER A 66 -1.66 9.66 -6.59
CA SER A 66 -0.75 10.56 -7.31
C SER A 66 0.40 11.02 -6.41
N LYS A 67 0.11 11.44 -5.17
CA LYS A 67 1.15 11.85 -4.21
C LYS A 67 2.11 10.71 -3.87
N LEU A 68 1.59 9.51 -3.63
CA LEU A 68 2.42 8.34 -3.32
C LEU A 68 3.28 7.95 -4.53
N SER A 69 2.72 7.97 -5.74
CA SER A 69 3.44 7.71 -6.98
C SER A 69 4.56 8.72 -7.21
N GLU A 70 4.32 10.01 -6.95
CA GLU A 70 5.36 11.03 -7.03
C GLU A 70 6.48 10.80 -6.00
N ALA A 71 6.12 10.40 -4.78
CA ALA A 71 7.08 10.15 -3.71
C ALA A 71 8.04 8.98 -4.04
N VAL A 72 7.53 7.89 -4.61
CA VAL A 72 8.35 6.71 -4.92
C VAL A 72 9.01 6.77 -6.31
N LYS A 73 8.67 7.78 -7.12
CA LYS A 73 9.14 7.90 -8.51
C LYS A 73 10.66 8.03 -8.61
N SER A 74 11.30 8.74 -7.67
CA SER A 74 12.76 8.90 -7.64
C SER A 74 13.49 7.57 -7.42
N GLU A 75 12.83 6.60 -6.79
CA GLU A 75 13.37 5.27 -6.51
C GLU A 75 13.21 4.30 -7.70
N GLY A 76 12.60 4.75 -8.80
CA GLY A 76 12.27 3.93 -9.95
C GLY A 76 11.29 2.82 -9.57
N ILE A 77 10.30 3.14 -8.74
CA ILE A 77 9.24 2.23 -8.30
C ILE A 77 7.93 2.70 -8.93
N GLU A 78 7.21 1.78 -9.55
CA GLU A 78 5.89 2.03 -10.11
C GLU A 78 4.81 1.58 -9.11
N LEU A 79 3.77 2.39 -8.94
CA LEU A 79 2.59 2.03 -8.15
C LEU A 79 1.42 1.70 -9.07
N LEU A 80 0.76 0.58 -8.80
CA LEU A 80 -0.44 0.16 -9.52
C LEU A 80 -1.62 0.09 -8.55
N ARG A 81 -2.70 0.83 -8.82
CA ARG A 81 -3.95 0.68 -8.06
C ARG A 81 -4.56 -0.70 -8.34
N ALA A 82 -4.48 -1.58 -7.35
CA ALA A 82 -4.92 -2.97 -7.47
C ALA A 82 -6.32 -3.21 -6.90
N GLY A 83 -6.88 -2.27 -6.13
CA GLY A 83 -8.25 -2.39 -5.65
C GLY A 83 -8.48 -1.70 -4.33
N THR A 84 -9.35 -2.31 -3.52
CA THR A 84 -9.63 -1.86 -2.15
C THR A 84 -9.55 -3.01 -1.17
N TYR A 85 -9.47 -2.69 0.12
CA TYR A 85 -9.53 -3.69 1.18
C TYR A 85 -10.45 -3.23 2.32
N GLU A 86 -10.90 -4.18 3.12
CA GLU A 86 -11.51 -3.94 4.42
C GLU A 86 -10.63 -4.57 5.51
N LEU A 87 -10.52 -3.86 6.62
CA LEU A 87 -9.87 -4.33 7.84
C LEU A 87 -10.96 -4.65 8.87
N SER A 88 -10.88 -5.80 9.51
CA SER A 88 -11.80 -6.18 10.57
C SER A 88 -11.04 -6.87 11.69
N THR A 89 -11.49 -6.70 12.93
CA THR A 89 -10.95 -7.47 14.07
C THR A 89 -11.68 -8.81 14.13
N GLY A 90 -10.93 -9.90 13.99
CA GLY A 90 -11.41 -11.27 14.22
C GLY A 90 -11.54 -11.60 15.72
N GLU A 91 -11.83 -12.86 16.01
CA GLU A 91 -11.76 -13.36 17.38
C GLU A 91 -10.30 -13.32 17.87
N GLY A 92 -10.08 -12.87 19.11
CA GLY A 92 -8.75 -12.92 19.74
C GLY A 92 -7.73 -11.87 19.28
N GLU A 93 -8.17 -10.69 18.80
CA GLU A 93 -7.32 -9.58 18.35
C GLU A 93 -6.59 -9.81 17.00
N GLU A 94 -6.93 -10.86 16.27
CA GLU A 94 -6.39 -11.10 14.92
C GLU A 94 -6.95 -10.09 13.91
N LEU A 95 -6.08 -9.43 13.15
CA LEU A 95 -6.49 -8.55 12.06
C LEU A 95 -6.85 -9.38 10.82
N GLN A 96 -8.08 -9.23 10.34
CA GLN A 96 -8.55 -9.85 9.10
C GLN A 96 -8.58 -8.80 7.98
N LEU A 97 -7.90 -9.12 6.88
CA LEU A 97 -7.91 -8.33 5.65
C LEU A 97 -8.75 -9.03 4.58
N ARG A 98 -9.69 -8.30 4.00
CA ARG A 98 -10.45 -8.75 2.83
C ARG A 98 -10.19 -7.84 1.64
N PHE A 99 -9.71 -8.42 0.55
CA PHE A 99 -9.39 -7.69 -0.67
C PHE A 99 -10.54 -7.72 -1.66
N TYR A 100 -10.68 -6.61 -2.40
CA TYR A 100 -11.67 -6.43 -3.44
C TYR A 100 -10.97 -5.95 -4.71
N GLU A 101 -11.24 -6.65 -5.81
CA GLU A 101 -10.70 -6.34 -7.14
C GLU A 101 -10.97 -4.88 -7.54
N PRO A 102 -10.12 -4.28 -8.40
CA PRO A 102 -10.38 -2.94 -8.89
C PRO A 102 -11.65 -3.01 -9.73
N MET A 103 -12.62 -2.13 -9.46
CA MET A 103 -13.78 -1.97 -10.34
C MET A 103 -13.24 -1.58 -11.72
N VAL A 104 -13.29 -2.54 -12.65
CA VAL A 104 -12.96 -2.32 -14.06
C VAL A 104 -14.11 -1.50 -14.62
N SER A 105 -13.90 -0.19 -14.80
CA SER A 105 -14.81 0.67 -15.57
C SER A 105 -14.55 0.52 -17.06
#